data_AF-V9LY54-F1
#
_entry.id   AF-V9LY54-F1
#
_cell.length_a   1.000
_cell.length_b   1.000
_cell.length_c   1.000
_cell.angle_alpha   90.00
_cell.angle_beta   90.00
_cell.angle_gamma   90.00
#
_symmetry.space_group_name_H-M   'P 1'
#
loop_
_entity.id
_entity.type
_entity.pdbx_description
1 polymer ?
#
loop_
_entity_poly.entity_id
_entity_poly.type
_entity_poly.pdbx_seq_one_letter_code
_entity_poly.pdbx_strand_id
1 'polypeptide(L)'
;MVGAKPVMKTEENGSDGGANTSTGLLHGRYELGRLLGHGTFAKVYHARNVTTGKSVALKVVAKEKVIKGGMEEQIKREISVMKMVKHPNIVELHEVMASKTKIYFAMELVRGGELFAKVAKGRLREDAARVYFQQLISAVDFCHSRGVYHRDLKPENLLLDEQGNLKITDFGLSAFAEHLRQDGLLHTTCGTPAYVAPEVILKRGYDGAKADLWSCGVILFVLLAGYLPFQDDNLVNMYKKIYRGDFKCPGWFSSDARRLVVKLLDPNPNTRITIEKVMDSTWFKKRSKNEPEVQDLDLSVHKFKEETETLNAFHIIALSEGFDLSPLFEEKKKEENREMRFATSRPASSVISSLEEAARVGDKFDVRKSESRVRMEGKLSGRKGKLAVEAEIFAVAPSFVVVEVKKDHGDTLEYNNFCSTALRPALKDIFWTSTPA
;
A
#
# COMPACT_ATOMS: atom_id res chain seq x y z
N MET A 1 -34.64 35.01 -39.82
CA MET A 1 -34.87 34.31 -41.09
C MET A 1 -33.57 34.31 -41.87
N VAL A 2 -33.12 33.10 -42.27
CA VAL A 2 -32.30 32.76 -43.45
C VAL A 2 -31.00 33.55 -43.62
N GLY A 3 -29.79 32.99 -43.63
CA GLY A 3 -29.35 31.63 -43.94
C GLY A 3 -28.12 31.77 -44.84
N ALA A 4 -26.99 31.19 -44.46
CA ALA A 4 -25.87 30.92 -45.36
C ALA A 4 -24.91 29.87 -44.77
N LYS A 5 -25.13 28.62 -45.17
CA LYS A 5 -24.11 27.59 -45.48
C LYS A 5 -24.56 27.01 -46.84
N PRO A 6 -23.74 26.27 -47.62
CA PRO A 6 -22.35 25.81 -47.43
C PRO A 6 -21.48 25.96 -48.71
N VAL A 7 -20.18 25.66 -48.65
CA VAL A 7 -19.46 25.01 -49.76
C VAL A 7 -18.46 23.98 -49.20
N MET A 8 -18.73 22.70 -49.50
CA MET A 8 -17.76 21.62 -49.76
C MET A 8 -17.71 21.48 -51.30
N LYS A 9 -16.69 21.02 -52.04
CA LYS A 9 -15.71 19.93 -51.84
C LYS A 9 -14.72 19.92 -53.05
N THR A 10 -13.85 18.90 -53.06
CA THR A 10 -12.93 18.33 -54.10
C THR A 10 -11.47 18.83 -54.03
N GLU A 11 -10.50 18.05 -53.51
CA GLU A 11 -9.80 16.84 -54.07
C GLU A 11 -9.15 17.17 -55.44
N GLU A 12 -7.85 16.96 -55.72
CA GLU A 12 -7.03 15.74 -55.57
C GLU A 12 -5.50 16.00 -55.42
N ASN A 13 -4.85 15.03 -54.75
CA ASN A 13 -3.54 14.39 -54.96
C ASN A 13 -2.32 15.14 -55.54
N GLY A 14 -1.26 15.15 -54.73
CA GLY A 14 0.14 15.21 -55.15
C GLY A 14 1.02 14.57 -54.07
N SER A 15 1.53 13.38 -54.38
CA SER A 15 2.48 12.60 -53.59
C SER A 15 3.81 13.33 -53.39
N ASP A 16 4.28 13.44 -52.15
CA ASP A 16 5.70 13.61 -51.87
C ASP A 16 6.09 12.97 -50.52
N GLY A 17 7.35 12.53 -50.49
CA GLY A 17 7.87 11.48 -49.63
C GLY A 17 8.00 11.77 -48.14
N GLY A 18 8.14 10.66 -47.40
CA GLY A 18 8.93 10.58 -46.18
C GLY A 18 8.31 11.20 -44.92
N ALA A 19 7.40 10.47 -44.26
CA ALA A 19 7.05 10.75 -42.87
C ALA A 19 7.41 9.55 -41.99
N ASN A 20 8.65 9.62 -41.49
CA ASN A 20 9.17 9.00 -40.28
C ASN A 20 8.07 8.49 -39.31
N THR A 21 7.85 7.17 -39.26
CA THR A 21 7.18 6.54 -38.12
C THR A 21 8.15 6.57 -36.94
N SER A 22 8.24 7.72 -36.26
CA SER A 22 8.71 7.74 -34.89
C SER A 22 7.70 6.95 -34.07
N THR A 23 7.93 5.65 -33.93
CA THR A 23 7.19 4.80 -33.00
C THR A 23 7.21 5.51 -31.66
N GLY A 24 6.05 6.05 -31.25
CA GLY A 24 5.87 6.95 -30.13
C GLY A 24 6.14 6.25 -28.80
N LEU A 25 7.42 6.05 -28.49
CA LEU A 25 7.87 5.44 -27.26
C LEU A 25 7.61 6.41 -26.12
N LEU A 26 6.75 6.00 -25.21
CA LEU A 26 6.55 6.72 -23.97
C LEU A 26 7.83 6.62 -23.13
N HIS A 27 8.40 7.79 -22.82
CA HIS A 27 9.67 7.94 -22.09
C HIS A 27 10.82 7.10 -22.68
N GLY A 28 10.80 6.83 -23.99
CA GLY A 28 11.81 6.03 -24.67
C GLY A 28 11.85 4.54 -24.28
N ARG A 29 10.91 4.06 -23.44
CA ARG A 29 10.97 2.71 -22.85
C ARG A 29 9.71 1.86 -23.06
N TYR A 30 8.56 2.49 -23.26
CA TYR A 30 7.30 1.78 -23.40
C TYR A 30 6.66 2.07 -24.75
N GLU A 31 6.42 1.02 -25.50
CA GLU A 31 5.56 1.05 -26.67
C GLU A 31 4.11 0.95 -26.19
N LEU A 32 3.33 2.01 -26.43
CA LEU A 32 1.93 2.08 -26.01
C LEU A 32 1.06 1.28 -26.98
N GLY A 33 0.26 0.37 -26.42
CA GLY A 33 -0.70 -0.46 -27.15
C GLY A 33 -2.15 0.01 -26.96
N ARG A 34 -3.07 -0.94 -27.08
CA ARG A 34 -4.52 -0.71 -26.97
C ARG A 34 -4.94 -0.22 -25.59
N LEU A 35 -6.05 0.51 -25.53
CA LEU A 35 -6.72 0.83 -24.26
C LEU A 35 -7.29 -0.43 -23.63
N LEU A 36 -6.98 -0.68 -22.36
CA LEU A 36 -7.51 -1.80 -21.56
C LEU A 36 -8.69 -1.38 -20.70
N GLY A 37 -8.69 -0.13 -20.22
CA GLY A 37 -9.75 0.37 -19.36
C GLY A 37 -9.76 1.89 -19.30
N HIS A 38 -10.93 2.45 -19.00
CA HIS A 38 -11.12 3.87 -18.78
C HIS A 38 -11.92 4.09 -17.50
N GLY A 39 -11.31 4.77 -16.53
CA GLY A 39 -12.01 5.29 -15.36
C GLY A 39 -12.17 6.80 -15.44
N THR A 40 -12.96 7.35 -14.53
CA THR A 40 -13.23 8.80 -14.42
C THR A 40 -11.95 9.65 -14.32
N PHE A 41 -10.89 9.09 -13.75
CA PHE A 41 -9.66 9.83 -13.42
C PHE A 41 -8.40 9.25 -14.07
N ALA A 42 -8.49 8.09 -14.73
CA ALA A 42 -7.35 7.40 -15.30
C ALA A 42 -7.71 6.65 -16.59
N LYS A 43 -6.72 6.51 -17.47
CA LYS A 43 -6.79 5.60 -18.63
C LYS A 43 -5.74 4.53 -18.45
N VAL A 44 -6.09 3.28 -18.69
CA VAL A 44 -5.18 2.14 -18.59
C VAL A 44 -4.96 1.58 -19.98
N TYR A 45 -3.70 1.52 -20.40
CA TYR A 45 -3.29 1.01 -21.70
C TYR A 45 -2.50 -0.28 -21.51
N HIS A 46 -2.58 -1.17 -22.49
CA HIS A 46 -1.55 -2.18 -22.68
C HIS A 46 -0.29 -1.45 -23.13
N ALA A 47 0.86 -1.85 -22.62
CA ALA A 47 2.14 -1.38 -23.14
C ALA A 47 3.17 -2.51 -23.11
N ARG A 48 4.22 -2.36 -23.91
CA ARG A 48 5.35 -3.27 -23.95
C ARG A 48 6.61 -2.52 -23.56
N ASN A 49 7.32 -3.02 -22.56
CA ASN A 49 8.67 -2.51 -22.28
C ASN A 49 9.59 -2.97 -23.42
N VAL A 50 10.20 -2.03 -24.13
CA VAL A 50 11.00 -2.35 -25.33
C VAL A 50 12.34 -3.00 -25.01
N THR A 51 12.86 -2.79 -23.80
CA THR A 51 14.12 -3.39 -23.35
C THR A 51 13.94 -4.85 -22.96
N THR A 52 12.86 -5.18 -22.25
CA THR A 52 12.62 -6.54 -21.72
C THR A 52 11.64 -7.36 -22.55
N GLY A 53 10.88 -6.73 -23.46
CA GLY A 53 9.78 -7.35 -24.18
C GLY A 53 8.54 -7.64 -23.31
N LYS A 54 8.58 -7.39 -21.99
CA LYS A 54 7.49 -7.71 -21.06
C LYS A 54 6.28 -6.81 -21.32
N SER A 55 5.10 -7.42 -21.41
CA SER A 55 3.82 -6.69 -21.43
C SER A 55 3.46 -6.16 -20.04
N VAL A 56 2.97 -4.94 -19.98
CA VAL A 56 2.54 -4.27 -18.75
C VAL A 56 1.17 -3.60 -18.94
N ALA A 57 0.49 -3.34 -17.82
CA ALA A 57 -0.62 -2.41 -17.77
C ALA A 57 -0.07 -1.02 -17.41
N LEU A 58 -0.31 -0.02 -18.25
CA LEU A 58 0.15 1.34 -18.04
C LEU A 58 -1.03 2.25 -17.69
N LYS A 59 -1.15 2.60 -16.42
CA LYS A 59 -2.19 3.51 -15.92
C LYS A 59 -1.69 4.96 -15.98
N VAL A 60 -2.48 5.83 -16.60
CA VAL A 60 -2.14 7.23 -16.87
C VAL A 60 -3.11 8.14 -16.12
N VAL A 61 -2.55 9.03 -15.28
CA VAL A 61 -3.29 9.97 -14.42
C VAL A 61 -2.80 11.40 -14.69
N ALA A 62 -3.69 12.39 -14.72
CA ALA A 62 -3.31 13.80 -14.92
C ALA A 62 -2.76 14.44 -13.62
N LYS A 63 -1.72 15.28 -13.71
CA LYS A 63 -1.07 15.94 -12.56
C LYS A 63 -1.84 17.12 -12.00
N GLU A 64 -2.58 17.89 -12.82
CA GLU A 64 -3.37 19.03 -12.33
C GLU A 64 -4.41 18.60 -11.28
N LYS A 65 -4.75 17.31 -11.30
CA LYS A 65 -5.67 16.63 -10.41
C LYS A 65 -5.04 16.19 -9.07
N VAL A 66 -3.71 16.18 -8.92
CA VAL A 66 -3.00 15.67 -7.73
C VAL A 66 -2.60 16.78 -6.74
N ILE A 67 -2.27 17.98 -7.25
CA ILE A 67 -1.54 19.02 -6.51
C ILE A 67 -2.41 19.80 -5.50
N LYS A 68 -3.74 19.77 -5.60
CA LYS A 68 -4.65 20.58 -4.76
C LYS A 68 -4.86 20.09 -3.31
N GLY A 69 -4.24 18.97 -2.91
CA GLY A 69 -4.63 18.24 -1.69
C GLY A 69 -3.75 18.42 -0.45
N GLY A 70 -2.54 18.97 -0.55
CA GLY A 70 -1.63 19.10 0.61
C GLY A 70 -1.10 17.78 1.21
N MET A 71 -1.41 16.63 0.61
CA MET A 71 -0.96 15.29 1.05
C MET A 71 0.01 14.63 0.06
N GLU A 72 0.78 15.43 -0.67
CA GLU A 72 1.74 14.93 -1.66
C GLU A 72 2.75 13.96 -1.04
N GLU A 73 3.24 14.25 0.17
CA GLU A 73 4.19 13.41 0.89
C GLU A 73 3.59 12.06 1.30
N GLN A 74 2.32 12.03 1.73
CA GLN A 74 1.64 10.78 2.03
C GLN A 74 1.47 9.91 0.78
N ILE A 75 1.08 10.53 -0.34
CA ILE A 75 0.91 9.84 -1.62
C ILE A 75 2.24 9.29 -2.14
N LYS A 76 3.32 10.08 -2.06
CA LYS A 76 4.68 9.62 -2.40
C LYS A 76 5.10 8.44 -1.53
N ARG A 77 4.80 8.51 -0.23
CA ARG A 77 5.08 7.41 0.71
C ARG A 77 4.30 6.15 0.34
N GLU A 78 2.99 6.24 0.10
CA GLU A 78 2.17 5.10 -0.30
C GLU A 78 2.67 4.48 -1.61
N ILE A 79 3.02 5.28 -2.63
CA ILE A 79 3.63 4.77 -3.87
C ILE A 79 4.96 4.07 -3.61
N SER A 80 5.80 4.65 -2.75
CA SER A 80 7.13 4.10 -2.45
C SER A 80 7.01 2.74 -1.78
N VAL A 81 6.07 2.61 -0.83
CA VAL A 81 5.74 1.32 -0.21
C VAL A 81 5.19 0.34 -1.25
N MET A 82 4.28 0.78 -2.14
CA MET A 82 3.71 -0.08 -3.17
C MET A 82 4.72 -0.61 -4.18
N LYS A 83 5.82 0.09 -4.45
CA LYS A 83 6.94 -0.44 -5.26
C LYS A 83 7.68 -1.61 -4.59
N MET A 84 7.61 -1.71 -3.26
CA MET A 84 8.27 -2.75 -2.47
C MET A 84 7.33 -3.90 -2.11
N VAL A 85 6.02 -3.71 -2.30
CA VAL A 85 4.99 -4.73 -2.05
C VAL A 85 5.12 -5.84 -3.08
N LYS A 86 5.47 -7.04 -2.61
CA LYS A 86 5.41 -8.29 -3.37
C LYS A 86 4.50 -9.27 -2.64
N HIS A 87 3.32 -9.50 -3.21
CA HIS A 87 2.34 -10.44 -2.69
C HIS A 87 1.63 -11.13 -3.86
N PRO A 88 1.39 -12.45 -3.81
CA PRO A 88 0.78 -13.19 -4.93
C PRO A 88 -0.57 -12.61 -5.36
N ASN A 89 -1.35 -12.07 -4.43
CA ASN A 89 -2.68 -11.51 -4.70
C ASN A 89 -2.73 -9.98 -4.84
N ILE A 90 -1.59 -9.30 -5.03
CA ILE A 90 -1.53 -7.86 -5.31
C ILE A 90 -0.86 -7.66 -6.66
N VAL A 91 -1.38 -6.73 -7.47
CA VAL A 91 -0.77 -6.34 -8.74
C VAL A 91 0.53 -5.59 -8.47
N GLU A 92 1.64 -6.12 -9.01
CA GLU A 92 2.96 -5.52 -8.83
C GLU A 92 3.08 -4.17 -9.55
N LEU A 93 3.58 -3.16 -8.83
CA LEU A 93 3.95 -1.87 -9.42
C LEU A 93 5.43 -1.92 -9.83
N HIS A 94 5.68 -2.11 -11.12
CA HIS A 94 7.05 -2.19 -11.64
C HIS A 94 7.76 -0.84 -11.56
N GLU A 95 7.10 0.24 -12.00
CA GLU A 95 7.68 1.58 -11.95
C GLU A 95 6.63 2.70 -12.06
N VAL A 96 7.08 3.91 -11.72
CA VAL A 96 6.31 5.14 -11.84
C VAL A 96 7.13 6.15 -12.62
N MET A 97 6.54 6.72 -13.67
CA MET A 97 7.10 7.78 -14.49
C MET A 97 6.23 9.02 -14.41
N ALA A 98 6.78 10.18 -14.71
CA ALA A 98 6.04 11.42 -14.74
C ALA A 98 6.44 12.29 -15.94
N SER A 99 5.50 13.07 -16.44
CA SER A 99 5.74 14.21 -17.33
C SER A 99 5.34 15.51 -16.61
N LYS A 100 5.35 16.65 -17.32
CA LYS A 100 4.85 17.92 -16.77
C LYS A 100 3.37 17.84 -16.35
N THR A 101 2.55 17.07 -17.08
CA THR A 101 1.09 17.05 -16.93
C THR A 101 0.51 15.70 -16.53
N LYS A 102 1.30 14.62 -16.51
CA LYS A 102 0.80 13.26 -16.26
C LYS A 102 1.73 12.45 -15.37
N ILE A 103 1.16 11.49 -14.66
CA ILE A 103 1.84 10.41 -13.93
C ILE A 103 1.45 9.09 -14.59
N TYR A 104 2.42 8.20 -14.75
CA TYR A 104 2.28 6.92 -15.42
C TYR A 104 2.72 5.83 -14.45
N PHE A 105 1.87 4.83 -14.25
CA PHE A 105 2.14 3.66 -13.40
C PHE A 105 2.26 2.45 -14.30
N ALA A 106 3.45 1.86 -14.40
CA ALA A 106 3.65 0.62 -15.12
C ALA A 106 3.49 -0.55 -14.15
N MET A 107 2.48 -1.38 -14.39
CA MET A 107 1.99 -2.40 -13.47
C MET A 107 2.01 -3.78 -14.13
N GLU A 108 1.96 -4.83 -13.32
CA GLU A 108 1.68 -6.19 -13.77
C GLU A 108 0.40 -6.21 -14.63
N LEU A 109 0.48 -6.87 -15.78
CA LEU A 109 -0.67 -7.05 -16.67
C LEU A 109 -1.42 -8.33 -16.28
N VAL A 110 -2.59 -8.16 -15.68
CA VAL A 110 -3.48 -9.26 -15.30
C VAL A 110 -4.45 -9.58 -16.44
N ARG A 111 -4.56 -10.85 -16.83
CA ARG A 111 -5.23 -11.28 -18.07
C ARG A 111 -6.55 -12.05 -17.90
N GLY A 112 -6.87 -12.54 -16.71
CA GLY A 112 -8.06 -13.34 -16.43
C GLY A 112 -9.35 -12.53 -16.23
N GLY A 113 -9.29 -11.20 -16.37
CA GLY A 113 -10.45 -10.31 -16.26
C GLY A 113 -10.90 -10.07 -14.82
N GLU A 114 -12.11 -9.53 -14.64
CA GLU A 114 -12.67 -9.21 -13.33
C GLU A 114 -13.26 -10.44 -12.64
N LEU A 115 -13.06 -10.59 -11.34
CA LEU A 115 -13.66 -11.66 -10.53
C LEU A 115 -15.19 -11.66 -10.65
N PHE A 116 -15.81 -10.49 -10.69
CA PHE A 116 -17.27 -10.35 -10.70
C PHE A 116 -17.91 -10.77 -12.03
N ALA A 117 -17.14 -10.89 -13.12
CA ALA A 117 -17.63 -11.54 -14.32
C ALA A 117 -18.02 -13.01 -14.09
N LYS A 118 -17.43 -13.68 -13.08
CA LYS A 118 -17.88 -15.01 -12.63
C LYS A 118 -19.20 -14.95 -11.86
N VAL A 119 -19.44 -13.88 -11.09
CA VAL A 119 -20.66 -13.67 -10.30
C VAL A 119 -21.84 -13.22 -11.16
N ALA A 120 -21.58 -12.59 -12.32
CA ALA A 120 -22.63 -12.26 -13.30
C ALA A 120 -23.42 -13.50 -13.78
N LYS A 121 -22.84 -14.71 -13.65
CA LYS A 121 -23.50 -15.98 -13.95
C LYS A 121 -24.30 -16.55 -12.77
N GLY A 122 -24.35 -15.84 -11.64
CA GLY A 122 -24.97 -16.24 -10.38
C GLY A 122 -23.99 -16.24 -9.20
N ARG A 123 -24.50 -16.54 -8.01
CA ARG A 123 -23.69 -16.64 -6.77
C ARG A 123 -22.63 -17.73 -6.86
N LEU A 124 -21.53 -17.55 -6.13
CA LEU A 124 -20.53 -18.60 -5.94
C LEU A 124 -20.95 -19.56 -4.81
N ARG A 125 -20.48 -20.80 -4.89
CA ARG A 125 -20.53 -21.73 -3.76
C ARG A 125 -19.63 -21.21 -2.64
N GLU A 126 -20.03 -21.44 -1.39
CA GLU A 126 -19.27 -20.96 -0.22
C GLU A 126 -17.80 -21.38 -0.25
N ASP A 127 -17.49 -22.60 -0.68
CA ASP A 127 -16.11 -23.07 -0.73
C ASP A 127 -15.25 -22.30 -1.74
N ALA A 128 -15.82 -21.97 -2.91
CA ALA A 128 -15.14 -21.16 -3.92
C ALA A 128 -15.02 -19.70 -3.48
N ALA A 129 -16.09 -19.12 -2.90
CA ALA A 129 -16.07 -17.77 -2.36
C ALA A 129 -15.05 -17.62 -1.23
N ARG A 130 -14.86 -18.67 -0.42
CA ARG A 130 -13.88 -18.70 0.67
C ARG A 130 -12.45 -18.60 0.16
N VAL A 131 -12.08 -19.31 -0.89
CA VAL A 131 -10.73 -19.22 -1.48
C VAL A 131 -10.43 -17.79 -1.92
N TYR A 132 -11.36 -17.15 -2.65
CA TYR A 132 -11.19 -15.76 -3.06
C TYR A 132 -11.16 -14.80 -1.87
N PHE A 133 -11.98 -15.03 -0.85
CA PHE A 133 -12.00 -14.19 0.34
C PHE A 133 -10.73 -14.35 1.19
N GLN A 134 -10.15 -15.55 1.26
CA GLN A 134 -8.86 -15.79 1.91
C GLN A 134 -7.74 -15.03 1.20
N GLN A 135 -7.68 -15.11 -0.13
CA GLN A 135 -6.73 -14.34 -0.94
C GLN A 135 -6.90 -12.83 -0.76
N LEU A 136 -8.15 -12.36 -0.68
CA LEU A 136 -8.48 -10.95 -0.42
C LEU A 136 -7.95 -10.50 0.95
N ILE A 137 -8.29 -11.22 2.02
CA ILE A 137 -7.88 -10.88 3.38
C ILE A 137 -6.36 -10.97 3.53
N SER A 138 -5.70 -11.97 2.92
CA SER A 138 -4.24 -12.09 2.91
C SER A 138 -3.56 -10.84 2.32
N ALA A 139 -4.04 -10.36 1.18
CA ALA A 139 -3.50 -9.16 0.54
C ALA A 139 -3.79 -7.88 1.35
N VAL A 140 -4.99 -7.77 1.91
CA VAL A 140 -5.38 -6.63 2.75
C VAL A 140 -4.52 -6.56 4.02
N ASP A 141 -4.34 -7.68 4.72
CA ASP A 141 -3.47 -7.78 5.91
C ASP A 141 -2.02 -7.42 5.59
N PHE A 142 -1.51 -7.94 4.47
CA PHE A 142 -0.16 -7.65 4.00
C PHE A 142 0.08 -6.15 3.77
N CYS A 143 -0.90 -5.44 3.20
CA CYS A 143 -0.81 -4.00 2.99
C CYS A 143 -1.00 -3.20 4.30
N HIS A 144 -1.98 -3.58 5.11
CA HIS A 144 -2.31 -2.89 6.36
C HIS A 144 -1.14 -2.91 7.35
N SER A 145 -0.43 -4.04 7.46
CA SER A 145 0.79 -4.17 8.27
C SER A 145 1.94 -3.24 7.83
N ARG A 146 1.85 -2.66 6.62
CA ARG A 146 2.82 -1.69 6.07
C ARG A 146 2.27 -0.27 6.02
N GLY A 147 1.12 -0.01 6.65
CA GLY A 147 0.46 1.29 6.68
C GLY A 147 -0.13 1.72 5.34
N VAL A 148 -0.34 0.78 4.40
CA VAL A 148 -1.01 1.04 3.12
C VAL A 148 -2.43 0.52 3.19
N TYR A 149 -3.38 1.38 2.88
CA TYR A 149 -4.81 1.07 2.88
C TYR A 149 -5.36 1.25 1.47
N HIS A 150 -6.32 0.41 1.08
CA HIS A 150 -6.89 0.52 -0.25
C HIS A 150 -7.96 1.61 -0.33
N ARG A 151 -8.84 1.80 0.64
CA ARG A 151 -9.89 2.86 0.69
C ARG A 151 -10.93 2.90 -0.45
N ASP A 152 -10.84 2.00 -1.43
CA ASP A 152 -11.74 1.94 -2.60
C ASP A 152 -11.84 0.49 -3.11
N LEU A 153 -11.87 -0.48 -2.19
CA LEU A 153 -12.07 -1.89 -2.57
C LEU A 153 -13.46 -2.08 -3.16
N LYS A 154 -13.50 -2.57 -4.40
CA LYS A 154 -14.72 -2.75 -5.18
C LYS A 154 -14.50 -3.79 -6.29
N PRO A 155 -15.56 -4.30 -6.92
CA PRO A 155 -15.48 -5.32 -7.97
C PRO A 155 -14.45 -5.04 -9.07
N GLU A 156 -14.40 -3.80 -9.52
CA GLU A 156 -13.54 -3.34 -10.62
C GLU A 156 -12.05 -3.42 -10.27
N ASN A 157 -11.71 -3.49 -8.97
CA ASN A 157 -10.34 -3.60 -8.47
C ASN A 157 -9.92 -5.05 -8.16
N LEU A 158 -10.79 -6.02 -8.40
CA LEU A 158 -10.58 -7.44 -8.11
C LEU A 158 -10.48 -8.22 -9.42
N LEU A 159 -9.24 -8.45 -9.87
CA LEU A 159 -8.95 -9.14 -11.12
C LEU A 159 -8.56 -10.60 -10.85
N LEU A 160 -8.53 -11.42 -11.90
CA LEU A 160 -8.06 -12.79 -11.88
C LEU A 160 -6.83 -12.94 -12.79
N ASP A 161 -5.81 -13.65 -12.33
CA ASP A 161 -4.70 -14.07 -13.19
C ASP A 161 -5.11 -15.24 -14.13
N GLU A 162 -4.15 -15.73 -14.92
CA GLU A 162 -4.38 -16.82 -15.88
C GLU A 162 -4.69 -18.16 -15.17
N GLN A 163 -4.24 -18.31 -13.92
CA GLN A 163 -4.51 -19.48 -13.07
C GLN A 163 -5.83 -19.34 -12.31
N GLY A 164 -6.50 -18.19 -12.42
CA GLY A 164 -7.77 -17.90 -11.78
C GLY A 164 -7.66 -17.47 -10.32
N ASN A 165 -6.48 -17.07 -9.85
CA ASN A 165 -6.25 -16.49 -8.52
C ASN A 165 -6.55 -14.99 -8.51
N LEU A 166 -6.96 -14.49 -7.34
CA LEU A 166 -7.23 -13.07 -7.14
C LEU A 166 -5.97 -12.23 -7.28
N LYS A 167 -6.08 -11.11 -7.99
CA LYS A 167 -5.11 -10.02 -8.07
C LYS A 167 -5.81 -8.70 -7.79
N ILE A 168 -5.45 -8.05 -6.69
CA ILE A 168 -6.01 -6.75 -6.32
C ILE A 168 -5.17 -5.65 -6.96
N THR A 169 -5.82 -4.76 -7.70
CA THR A 169 -5.18 -3.58 -8.31
C THR A 169 -5.42 -2.32 -7.48
N ASP A 170 -4.70 -1.24 -7.77
CA ASP A 170 -4.96 0.11 -7.25
C ASP A 170 -4.76 0.34 -5.74
N PHE A 171 -4.11 -0.58 -5.03
CA PHE A 171 -3.61 -0.33 -3.67
C PHE A 171 -2.69 0.89 -3.62
N GLY A 172 -2.89 1.76 -2.61
CA GLY A 172 -2.11 3.01 -2.45
C GLY A 172 -2.30 4.05 -3.56
N LEU A 173 -3.12 3.75 -4.57
CA LEU A 173 -3.44 4.69 -5.66
C LEU A 173 -4.82 5.35 -5.46
N SER A 174 -5.63 4.86 -4.54
CA SER A 174 -6.90 5.43 -4.14
C SER A 174 -6.77 6.77 -3.40
N ALA A 175 -5.65 7.00 -2.71
CA ALA A 175 -5.34 8.30 -2.13
C ALA A 175 -5.41 9.39 -3.20
N PHE A 176 -4.97 9.13 -4.45
CA PHE A 176 -5.15 10.08 -5.55
C PHE A 176 -6.62 10.35 -5.88
N ALA A 177 -7.47 9.32 -5.84
CA ALA A 177 -8.90 9.43 -6.14
C ALA A 177 -9.67 10.16 -5.05
N GLU A 178 -9.28 10.02 -3.78
CA GLU A 178 -9.91 10.67 -2.63
C GLU A 178 -9.72 12.20 -2.63
N HIS A 179 -8.51 12.67 -2.96
CA HIS A 179 -8.20 14.11 -3.05
C HIS A 179 -8.86 14.81 -4.24
N LEU A 180 -9.14 14.05 -5.29
CA LEU A 180 -9.82 14.54 -6.48
C LEU A 180 -11.30 14.87 -6.25
N ARG A 181 -11.88 14.36 -5.16
CA ARG A 181 -13.31 14.50 -4.80
C ARG A 181 -13.60 15.76 -3.97
N GLN A 182 -12.71 16.75 -4.02
CA GLN A 182 -12.83 18.04 -3.32
C GLN A 182 -13.99 18.92 -3.79
N ASP A 183 -14.74 18.55 -4.84
CA ASP A 183 -15.93 19.31 -5.29
C ASP A 183 -17.13 19.18 -4.34
N GLY A 184 -17.03 18.34 -3.29
CA GLY A 184 -18.04 18.28 -2.23
C GLY A 184 -19.37 17.63 -2.65
N LEU A 185 -19.57 17.39 -3.94
CA LEU A 185 -20.75 16.78 -4.51
C LEU A 185 -20.56 15.28 -4.66
N LEU A 186 -21.58 14.50 -4.28
CA LEU A 186 -21.67 13.07 -4.57
C LEU A 186 -21.97 12.86 -6.06
N HIS A 187 -21.09 13.31 -6.96
CA HIS A 187 -21.21 13.03 -8.38
C HIS A 187 -20.54 11.69 -8.72
N THR A 188 -21.18 10.60 -8.33
CA THR A 188 -20.97 9.29 -8.97
C THR A 188 -21.96 9.14 -10.11
N THR A 189 -21.59 9.61 -11.30
CA THR A 189 -22.36 9.32 -12.52
C THR A 189 -22.15 7.89 -13.04
N CYS A 190 -21.23 7.09 -12.50
CA CYS A 190 -21.01 5.72 -13.00
C CYS A 190 -20.50 4.67 -11.96
N GLY A 191 -20.69 4.85 -10.64
CA GLY A 191 -20.21 3.87 -9.65
C GLY A 191 -21.19 3.67 -8.50
N THR A 192 -21.42 2.41 -8.10
CA THR A 192 -22.34 2.08 -7.02
C THR A 192 -21.68 2.36 -5.66
N PRO A 193 -22.16 3.34 -4.86
CA PRO A 193 -21.57 3.67 -3.56
C PRO A 193 -21.78 2.57 -2.49
N ALA A 194 -22.36 1.42 -2.87
CA ALA A 194 -22.72 0.33 -1.97
C ALA A 194 -21.52 -0.40 -1.32
N TYR A 195 -20.30 -0.20 -1.82
CA TYR A 195 -19.07 -0.80 -1.25
C TYR A 195 -18.39 0.10 -0.22
N VAL A 196 -18.84 1.34 -0.06
CA VAL A 196 -18.19 2.35 0.78
C VAL A 196 -18.72 2.28 2.21
N ALA A 197 -17.83 2.38 3.19
CA ALA A 197 -18.18 2.35 4.61
C ALA A 197 -18.96 3.60 5.05
N PRO A 198 -19.87 3.51 6.05
CA PRO A 198 -20.67 4.63 6.51
C PRO A 198 -19.84 5.85 6.93
N GLU A 199 -18.72 5.63 7.60
CA GLU A 199 -17.82 6.69 8.07
C GLU A 199 -17.11 7.44 6.94
N VAL A 200 -16.86 6.78 5.80
CA VAL A 200 -16.25 7.40 4.62
C VAL A 200 -17.25 8.34 3.95
N ILE A 201 -18.54 7.97 3.93
CA ILE A 201 -19.61 8.80 3.37
C ILE A 201 -19.81 10.09 4.19
N LEU A 202 -19.59 10.03 5.51
CA LEU A 202 -19.71 11.16 6.43
C LEU A 202 -18.58 12.19 6.33
N LYS A 203 -17.55 11.94 5.50
CA LYS A 203 -16.43 12.88 5.23
C LYS A 203 -15.71 13.39 6.48
N ARG A 204 -15.69 12.61 7.55
CA ARG A 204 -14.82 12.82 8.71
C ARG A 204 -13.62 11.90 8.52
N GLY A 205 -12.42 12.35 8.86
CA GLY A 205 -11.23 11.48 8.78
C GLY A 205 -11.54 10.10 9.39
N TYR A 206 -11.19 9.04 8.68
CA TYR A 206 -11.56 7.67 9.03
C TYR A 206 -10.34 6.76 9.08
N ASP A 207 -10.51 5.63 9.76
CA ASP A 207 -9.52 4.55 9.78
C ASP A 207 -9.62 3.73 8.48
N GLY A 208 -8.59 3.83 7.65
CA GLY A 208 -8.52 3.13 6.36
C GLY A 208 -8.62 1.60 6.50
N ALA A 209 -8.11 1.03 7.59
CA ALA A 209 -8.17 -0.41 7.81
C ALA A 209 -9.61 -0.87 8.07
N LYS A 210 -10.36 -0.11 8.88
CA LYS A 210 -11.77 -0.41 9.15
C LYS A 210 -12.62 -0.23 7.90
N ALA A 211 -12.37 0.79 7.09
CA ALA A 211 -13.09 1.02 5.85
C ALA A 211 -12.87 -0.13 4.84
N ASP A 212 -11.63 -0.60 4.68
CA ASP A 212 -11.33 -1.73 3.79
C ASP A 212 -12.04 -3.02 4.23
N LEU A 213 -12.13 -3.27 5.54
CA LEU A 213 -12.85 -4.44 6.06
C LEU A 213 -14.36 -4.38 5.80
N TRP A 214 -14.97 -3.19 5.85
CA TRP A 214 -16.36 -3.03 5.43
C TRP A 214 -16.52 -3.41 3.96
N SER A 215 -15.66 -2.88 3.09
CA SER A 215 -15.68 -3.20 1.66
C SER A 215 -15.47 -4.69 1.42
N CYS A 216 -14.56 -5.35 2.16
CA CYS A 216 -14.39 -6.81 2.14
C CYS A 216 -15.69 -7.53 2.53
N GLY A 217 -16.42 -7.05 3.54
CA GLY A 217 -17.74 -7.56 3.92
C GLY A 217 -18.77 -7.47 2.79
N VAL A 218 -18.81 -6.34 2.09
CA VAL A 218 -19.70 -6.17 0.92
C VAL A 218 -19.31 -7.12 -0.20
N ILE A 219 -18.01 -7.24 -0.51
CA ILE A 219 -17.49 -8.17 -1.52
C ILE A 219 -17.88 -9.61 -1.17
N LEU A 220 -17.64 -10.07 0.07
CA LEU A 220 -18.01 -11.41 0.52
C LEU A 220 -19.52 -11.66 0.38
N PHE A 221 -20.35 -10.68 0.79
CA PHE A 221 -21.79 -10.78 0.61
C PHE A 221 -22.14 -10.99 -0.86
N VAL A 222 -21.60 -10.19 -1.77
CA VAL A 222 -21.93 -10.30 -3.21
C VAL A 222 -21.46 -11.62 -3.79
N LEU A 223 -20.27 -12.11 -3.42
CA LEU A 223 -19.79 -13.42 -3.87
C LEU A 223 -20.75 -14.55 -3.47
N LEU A 224 -21.34 -14.47 -2.27
CA LEU A 224 -22.23 -15.49 -1.71
C LEU A 224 -23.71 -15.32 -2.11
N ALA A 225 -24.17 -14.09 -2.31
CA ALA A 225 -25.56 -13.75 -2.59
C ALA A 225 -25.85 -13.57 -4.08
N GLY A 226 -24.87 -13.09 -4.86
CA GLY A 226 -25.03 -12.68 -6.25
C GLY A 226 -25.67 -11.29 -6.41
N TYR A 227 -25.89 -10.55 -5.32
CA TYR A 227 -26.46 -9.20 -5.31
C TYR A 227 -25.89 -8.38 -4.13
N LEU A 228 -26.12 -7.07 -4.12
CA LEU A 228 -25.59 -6.15 -3.10
C LEU A 228 -26.33 -6.23 -1.76
N PRO A 229 -25.64 -6.11 -0.60
CA PRO A 229 -26.30 -6.10 0.71
C PRO A 229 -27.16 -4.84 0.92
N PHE A 230 -26.70 -3.70 0.40
CA PHE A 230 -27.37 -2.42 0.51
C PHE A 230 -27.74 -1.91 -0.88
N GLN A 231 -29.00 -2.09 -1.27
CA GLN A 231 -29.53 -1.63 -2.54
C GLN A 231 -30.94 -1.08 -2.35
N ASP A 232 -31.24 0.01 -3.03
CA ASP A 232 -32.54 0.67 -3.07
C ASP A 232 -32.61 1.57 -4.30
N ASP A 233 -33.79 1.71 -4.91
CA ASP A 233 -33.99 2.62 -6.03
C ASP A 233 -33.87 4.10 -5.59
N ASN A 234 -34.14 4.37 -4.31
CA ASN A 234 -33.92 5.68 -3.72
C ASN A 234 -32.56 5.72 -3.00
N LEU A 235 -31.64 6.54 -3.52
CA LEU A 235 -30.29 6.71 -2.96
C LEU A 235 -30.29 7.07 -1.47
N VAL A 236 -31.24 7.89 -1.00
CA VAL A 236 -31.34 8.26 0.43
C VAL A 236 -31.70 7.05 1.29
N ASN A 237 -32.58 6.17 0.81
CA ASN A 237 -32.93 4.94 1.51
C ASN A 237 -31.80 3.92 1.50
N MET A 238 -31.07 3.81 0.38
CA MET A 238 -29.85 3.01 0.32
C MET A 238 -28.82 3.50 1.35
N TYR A 239 -28.58 4.82 1.45
CA TYR A 239 -27.69 5.38 2.46
C TYR A 239 -28.19 5.10 3.88
N LYS A 240 -29.50 5.24 4.15
CA LYS A 240 -30.09 4.86 5.46
C LYS A 240 -29.82 3.40 5.81
N LYS A 241 -29.92 2.48 4.84
CA LYS A 241 -29.60 1.06 5.03
C LYS A 241 -28.12 0.87 5.38
N ILE A 242 -27.21 1.54 4.66
CA ILE A 242 -25.77 1.53 4.94
C ILE A 242 -25.48 2.02 6.37
N TYR A 243 -26.00 3.19 6.76
CA TYR A 243 -25.81 3.75 8.09
C TYR A 243 -26.34 2.89 9.23
N ARG A 244 -27.43 2.15 8.99
CA ARG A 244 -28.04 1.26 9.98
C ARG A 244 -27.46 -0.15 9.96
N GLY A 245 -26.68 -0.51 8.94
CA GLY A 245 -26.29 -1.90 8.70
C GLY A 245 -27.51 -2.78 8.42
N ASP A 246 -28.55 -2.22 7.81
CA ASP A 246 -29.82 -2.90 7.55
C ASP A 246 -29.73 -3.68 6.22
N PHE A 247 -29.36 -4.96 6.34
CA PHE A 247 -29.33 -5.91 5.25
C PHE A 247 -29.79 -7.29 5.73
N LYS A 248 -30.20 -8.16 4.80
CA LYS A 248 -30.63 -9.53 5.09
C LYS A 248 -29.72 -10.53 4.40
N CYS A 249 -29.14 -11.43 5.18
CA CYS A 249 -28.43 -12.59 4.62
C CYS A 249 -29.44 -13.58 4.01
N PRO A 250 -29.22 -14.06 2.78
CA PRO A 250 -30.03 -15.13 2.20
C PRO A 250 -30.15 -16.38 3.06
N GLY A 251 -31.22 -17.15 2.84
CA GLY A 251 -31.46 -18.42 3.53
C GLY A 251 -30.41 -19.49 3.26
N TRP A 252 -29.70 -19.42 2.12
CA TRP A 252 -28.64 -20.36 1.74
C TRP A 252 -27.26 -20.03 2.33
N PHE A 253 -27.12 -18.94 3.10
CA PHE A 253 -25.88 -18.68 3.84
C PHE A 253 -25.81 -19.65 5.01
N SER A 254 -24.65 -20.28 5.18
CA SER A 254 -24.35 -21.03 6.40
C SER A 254 -24.38 -20.11 7.62
N SER A 255 -24.61 -20.70 8.80
CA SER A 255 -24.55 -19.98 10.08
C SER A 255 -23.23 -19.22 10.24
N ASP A 256 -22.15 -19.82 9.75
CA ASP A 256 -20.79 -19.32 9.91
C ASP A 256 -20.53 -18.14 8.96
N ALA A 257 -20.97 -18.25 7.70
CA ALA A 257 -20.92 -17.15 6.74
C ALA A 257 -21.72 -15.94 7.24
N ARG A 258 -22.95 -16.19 7.73
CA ARG A 258 -23.83 -15.14 8.27
C ARG A 258 -23.18 -14.41 9.44
N ARG A 259 -22.61 -15.15 10.40
CA ARG A 259 -21.91 -14.54 11.56
C ARG A 259 -20.73 -13.68 11.12
N LEU A 260 -19.93 -14.13 10.15
CA LEU A 260 -18.77 -13.37 9.67
C LEU A 260 -19.20 -12.10 8.94
N VAL A 261 -20.15 -12.20 8.01
CA VAL A 261 -20.66 -11.06 7.23
C VAL A 261 -21.28 -9.99 8.12
N VAL A 262 -22.09 -10.36 9.12
CA VAL A 262 -22.68 -9.40 10.08
C VAL A 262 -21.60 -8.66 10.87
N LYS A 263 -20.51 -9.33 11.24
CA LYS A 263 -19.41 -8.69 11.97
C LYS A 263 -18.53 -7.79 11.09
N LEU A 264 -18.41 -8.09 9.79
CA LEU A 264 -17.72 -7.25 8.81
C LEU A 264 -18.54 -5.99 8.46
N LEU A 265 -19.86 -6.15 8.32
CA LEU A 265 -20.81 -5.09 7.98
C LEU A 265 -21.40 -4.40 9.23
N ASP A 266 -20.62 -4.31 10.31
CA ASP A 266 -20.95 -3.48 11.48
C ASP A 266 -20.74 -1.99 11.13
N PRO A 267 -21.79 -1.15 11.17
CA PRO A 267 -21.68 0.26 10.84
C PRO A 267 -20.76 1.04 11.78
N ASN A 268 -20.56 0.56 13.01
CA ASN A 268 -19.66 1.20 13.95
C ASN A 268 -18.22 0.68 13.76
N PRO A 269 -17.29 1.51 13.27
CA PRO A 269 -15.92 1.08 12.98
C PRO A 269 -15.16 0.62 14.23
N ASN A 270 -15.56 1.03 15.44
CA ASN A 270 -14.91 0.62 16.68
C ASN A 270 -15.27 -0.80 17.11
N THR A 271 -16.48 -1.26 16.79
CA THR A 271 -16.95 -2.62 17.11
C THR A 271 -16.83 -3.58 15.93
N ARG A 272 -16.63 -3.06 14.71
CA ARG A 272 -16.32 -3.84 13.51
C ARG A 272 -15.14 -4.77 13.75
N ILE A 273 -15.30 -6.01 13.28
CA ILE A 273 -14.31 -7.08 13.41
C ILE A 273 -12.93 -6.64 12.90
N THR A 274 -11.86 -7.15 13.52
CA THR A 274 -10.48 -6.94 13.08
C THR A 274 -10.03 -8.04 12.13
N ILE A 275 -8.98 -7.81 11.36
CA ILE A 275 -8.40 -8.84 10.46
C ILE A 275 -8.03 -10.10 11.23
N GLU A 276 -7.42 -10.00 12.42
CA GLU A 276 -7.05 -11.19 13.20
C GLU A 276 -8.28 -12.03 13.53
N LYS A 277 -9.38 -11.39 13.93
CA LYS A 277 -10.65 -12.06 14.23
C LYS A 277 -11.34 -12.62 12.98
N VAL A 278 -11.14 -12.03 11.82
CA VAL A 278 -11.62 -12.58 10.53
C VAL A 278 -10.87 -13.89 10.23
N MET A 279 -9.53 -13.85 10.30
CA MET A 279 -8.67 -15.01 10.05
C MET A 279 -8.88 -16.12 11.09
N ASP A 280 -9.25 -15.76 12.32
CA ASP A 280 -9.57 -16.72 13.38
C ASP A 280 -10.94 -17.41 13.22
N SER A 281 -11.83 -16.85 12.39
CA SER A 281 -13.22 -17.31 12.28
C SER A 281 -13.35 -18.73 11.70
N THR A 282 -14.36 -19.47 12.17
CA THR A 282 -14.63 -20.84 11.72
C THR A 282 -14.91 -20.92 10.22
N TRP A 283 -15.61 -19.92 9.67
CA TRP A 283 -15.88 -19.86 8.24
C TRP A 283 -14.60 -19.69 7.42
N PHE A 284 -13.68 -18.84 7.88
CA PHE A 284 -12.44 -18.55 7.16
C PHE A 284 -11.47 -19.73 7.18
N LYS A 285 -11.33 -20.44 8.31
CA LYS A 285 -10.41 -21.57 8.45
C LYS A 285 -10.87 -22.87 7.79
N LYS A 286 -12.12 -22.95 7.35
CA LYS A 286 -12.70 -24.19 6.83
C LYS A 286 -12.05 -24.60 5.50
N ARG A 287 -11.34 -25.73 5.50
CA ARG A 287 -10.73 -26.32 4.28
C ARG A 287 -11.80 -26.84 3.32
N SER A 288 -11.54 -26.72 2.01
CA SER A 288 -12.41 -27.28 0.97
C SER A 288 -12.19 -28.80 0.88
N LYS A 289 -13.26 -29.59 0.80
CA LYS A 289 -13.18 -31.07 0.74
C LYS A 289 -12.66 -31.63 -0.60
N ASN A 290 -12.47 -30.77 -1.61
CA ASN A 290 -12.11 -31.15 -2.98
C ASN A 290 -10.73 -30.63 -3.42
N GLU A 291 -9.87 -30.23 -2.49
CA GLU A 291 -8.46 -30.02 -2.82
C GLU A 291 -7.80 -31.41 -2.93
N PRO A 292 -7.05 -31.73 -4.01
CA PRO A 292 -6.14 -32.86 -3.95
C PRO A 292 -5.21 -32.66 -2.75
N GLU A 293 -4.89 -33.72 -2.03
CA GLU A 293 -3.85 -33.71 -1.01
C GLU A 293 -2.58 -33.12 -1.63
N VAL A 294 -2.35 -31.84 -1.38
CA VAL A 294 -1.01 -31.29 -1.46
C VAL A 294 -0.30 -31.96 -0.30
N GLN A 295 0.47 -33.00 -0.62
CA GLN A 295 1.45 -33.60 0.28
C GLN A 295 2.08 -32.47 1.08
N ASP A 296 2.02 -32.59 2.41
CA ASP A 296 2.51 -31.63 3.39
C ASP A 296 3.60 -30.73 2.82
N LEU A 297 3.20 -29.51 2.41
CA LEU A 297 4.12 -28.38 2.40
C LEU A 297 4.31 -28.04 3.87
N ASP A 298 5.23 -28.81 4.43
CA ASP A 298 5.76 -28.75 5.76
C ASP A 298 5.85 -27.29 6.21
N LEU A 299 4.95 -26.92 7.13
CA LEU A 299 5.05 -25.70 7.93
C LEU A 299 6.14 -25.86 9.02
N SER A 300 7.07 -26.81 8.86
CA SER A 300 8.30 -26.80 9.63
C SER A 300 9.07 -25.53 9.30
N VAL A 301 9.57 -24.98 10.39
CA VAL A 301 10.52 -23.88 10.46
C VAL A 301 11.73 -24.26 9.61
N HIS A 302 11.67 -23.99 8.31
CA HIS A 302 12.88 -23.82 7.52
C HIS A 302 13.56 -22.59 8.07
N LYS A 303 14.56 -22.87 8.91
CA LYS A 303 15.65 -22.00 9.29
C LYS A 303 16.17 -21.38 7.99
N PHE A 304 15.60 -20.24 7.59
CA PHE A 304 16.15 -19.42 6.52
C PHE A 304 17.59 -19.18 6.95
N LYS A 305 18.53 -19.68 6.15
CA LYS A 305 19.89 -19.17 6.17
C LYS A 305 19.76 -17.66 6.02
N GLU A 306 20.29 -16.93 6.99
CA GLU A 306 20.50 -15.48 6.91
C GLU A 306 21.26 -15.18 5.62
N GLU A 307 20.54 -14.75 4.59
CA GLU A 307 21.10 -13.96 3.51
C GLU A 307 20.76 -12.51 3.82
N THR A 308 21.79 -11.78 4.21
CA THR A 308 21.79 -10.35 4.50
C THR A 308 21.16 -9.56 3.36
N GLU A 309 20.10 -8.80 3.66
CA GLU A 309 19.47 -7.85 2.75
C GLU A 309 20.47 -6.77 2.32
N THR A 310 21.01 -6.85 1.10
CA THR A 310 21.91 -5.82 0.58
C THR A 310 21.10 -4.64 0.00
N LEU A 311 21.17 -3.48 0.67
CA LEU A 311 20.66 -2.20 0.17
C LEU A 311 21.50 -1.72 -1.04
N ASN A 312 20.84 -1.42 -2.17
CA ASN A 312 21.54 -1.00 -3.41
C ASN A 312 22.09 0.44 -3.35
N ALA A 313 22.97 0.77 -4.30
CA ALA A 313 23.66 2.07 -4.40
C ALA A 313 22.74 3.31 -4.50
N PHE A 314 21.46 3.16 -4.88
CA PHE A 314 20.50 4.27 -4.89
C PHE A 314 20.03 4.65 -3.48
N HIS A 315 20.02 3.72 -2.52
CA HIS A 315 19.72 4.03 -1.13
C HIS A 315 20.79 4.95 -0.51
N ILE A 316 22.04 4.87 -0.97
CA ILE A 316 23.14 5.72 -0.50
C ILE A 316 23.03 7.15 -1.07
N ILE A 317 22.56 7.29 -2.31
CA ILE A 317 22.43 8.60 -3.00
C ILE A 317 21.30 9.44 -2.41
N ALA A 318 20.18 8.82 -2.02
CA ALA A 318 19.06 9.51 -1.38
C ALA A 318 19.39 10.03 0.05
N LEU A 319 20.56 9.67 0.58
CA LEU A 319 21.00 9.96 1.95
C LEU A 319 22.24 10.87 2.01
N SER A 320 22.72 11.39 0.86
CA SER A 320 23.87 12.30 0.80
C SER A 320 23.45 13.76 1.03
N GLU A 321 24.18 14.49 1.89
CA GLU A 321 23.95 15.93 2.18
C GLU A 321 23.93 16.82 0.92
N GLY A 322 24.54 16.39 -0.19
CA GLY A 322 24.48 17.12 -1.48
C GLY A 322 23.12 17.07 -2.20
N PHE A 323 22.18 16.24 -1.74
CA PHE A 323 20.79 16.18 -2.20
C PHE A 323 19.79 16.41 -1.04
N ASP A 324 20.28 16.85 0.12
CA ASP A 324 19.43 17.23 1.24
C ASP A 324 18.75 18.58 0.97
N LEU A 325 17.45 18.55 0.69
CA LEU A 325 16.63 19.74 0.46
C LEU A 325 16.04 20.31 1.76
N SER A 326 16.40 19.76 2.93
CA SER A 326 15.99 20.28 4.24
C SER A 326 16.27 21.78 4.45
N PRO A 327 17.37 22.38 3.92
CA PRO A 327 17.62 23.82 4.07
C PRO A 327 16.65 24.72 3.28
N LEU A 328 15.90 24.16 2.32
CA LEU A 328 14.99 24.92 1.45
C LEU A 328 13.61 25.18 2.11
N PHE A 329 13.34 24.59 3.28
CA PHE A 329 12.01 24.60 3.91
C PHE A 329 12.02 24.85 5.42
N GLU A 330 13.09 25.46 5.97
CA GLU A 330 13.10 25.87 7.37
C GLU A 330 12.16 27.07 7.63
N GLU A 331 10.89 26.77 7.91
CA GLU A 331 10.12 27.55 8.90
C GLU A 331 9.81 26.66 10.12
N LYS A 332 10.67 26.85 11.13
CA LYS A 332 10.52 26.57 12.56
C LYS A 332 9.18 25.90 12.98
N LYS A 333 9.21 24.58 13.18
CA LYS A 333 8.52 23.88 14.30
C LYS A 333 9.19 22.54 14.65
N LYS A 334 10.23 22.66 15.47
CA LYS A 334 10.67 21.82 16.63
C LYS A 334 9.67 20.76 17.14
N GLU A 335 10.01 19.66 17.82
CA GLU A 335 11.29 19.04 18.28
C GLU A 335 11.02 17.58 18.75
N GLU A 336 9.92 16.92 18.36
CA GLU A 336 9.38 15.82 19.19
C GLU A 336 9.67 14.36 18.76
N ASN A 337 10.31 14.08 17.62
CA ASN A 337 10.60 12.68 17.25
C ASN A 337 11.90 12.51 16.45
N ARG A 338 13.05 12.86 17.07
CA ARG A 338 14.36 12.56 16.48
C ARG A 338 14.75 11.10 16.73
N GLU A 339 14.32 10.21 15.85
CA GLU A 339 15.01 8.94 15.61
C GLU A 339 16.45 9.25 15.18
N MET A 340 17.44 8.55 15.75
CA MET A 340 18.84 8.77 15.43
C MET A 340 19.28 7.72 14.40
N ARG A 341 19.66 8.17 13.20
CA ARG A 341 20.14 7.29 12.12
C ARG A 341 21.51 7.74 11.64
N PHE A 342 22.40 6.79 11.40
CA PHE A 342 23.74 7.05 10.87
C PHE A 342 24.25 5.85 10.08
N ALA A 343 25.25 6.07 9.23
CA ALA A 343 25.91 5.03 8.45
C ALA A 343 27.39 4.95 8.79
N THR A 344 27.98 3.76 8.67
CA THR A 344 29.39 3.53 8.98
C THR A 344 29.99 2.41 8.13
N SER A 345 31.29 2.52 7.86
CA SER A 345 32.06 1.46 7.20
C SER A 345 32.59 0.40 8.16
N ARG A 346 32.37 0.58 9.48
CA ARG A 346 32.79 -0.42 10.48
C ARG A 346 31.87 -1.65 10.45
N PRO A 347 32.40 -2.85 10.76
CA PRO A 347 31.57 -4.04 10.88
C PRO A 347 30.48 -3.89 11.93
N ALA A 348 29.35 -4.57 11.75
CA ALA A 348 28.23 -4.58 12.70
C ALA A 348 28.67 -4.93 14.13
N SER A 349 29.65 -5.84 14.29
CA SER A 349 30.23 -6.19 15.59
C SER A 349 30.88 -5.01 16.31
N SER A 350 31.52 -4.09 15.59
CA SER A 350 32.09 -2.87 16.16
C SER A 350 30.99 -1.90 16.59
N VAL A 351 29.93 -1.77 15.80
CA VAL A 351 28.77 -0.93 16.14
C VAL A 351 28.08 -1.45 17.40
N ILE A 352 27.81 -2.75 17.47
CA ILE A 352 27.22 -3.40 18.64
C ILE A 352 28.08 -3.14 19.88
N SER A 353 29.41 -3.29 19.75
CA SER A 353 30.34 -3.06 20.87
C SER A 353 30.29 -1.61 21.38
N SER A 354 30.24 -0.62 20.47
CA SER A 354 30.13 0.79 20.86
C SER A 354 28.76 1.14 21.47
N LEU A 355 27.67 0.52 20.99
CA LEU A 355 26.34 0.67 21.61
C LEU A 355 26.30 0.06 23.01
N GLU A 356 26.96 -1.09 23.22
CA GLU A 356 27.11 -1.70 24.54
C GLU A 356 27.92 -0.83 25.49
N GLU A 357 29.03 -0.26 25.02
CA GLU A 357 29.85 0.65 25.82
C GLU A 357 29.03 1.88 26.24
N ALA A 358 28.29 2.48 25.31
CA ALA A 358 27.38 3.60 25.59
C ALA A 358 26.33 3.24 26.65
N ALA A 359 25.77 2.02 26.60
CA ALA A 359 24.80 1.54 27.56
C ALA A 359 25.38 1.29 28.96
N ARG A 360 26.67 0.94 29.04
CA ARG A 360 27.41 0.70 30.28
C ARG A 360 27.86 1.98 30.98
N VAL A 361 27.87 3.13 30.28
CA VAL A 361 28.20 4.42 30.89
C VAL A 361 27.23 4.72 32.04
N GLY A 362 27.73 4.61 33.28
CA GLY A 362 26.96 4.83 34.50
C GLY A 362 26.11 3.64 34.98
N ASP A 363 26.29 2.45 34.42
CA ASP A 363 25.59 1.19 34.77
C ASP A 363 24.05 1.28 34.77
N LYS A 364 23.48 2.09 33.87
CA LYS A 364 22.05 2.44 33.87
C LYS A 364 21.16 1.48 33.08
N PHE A 365 21.72 0.65 32.19
CA PHE A 365 20.95 -0.19 31.28
C PHE A 365 21.36 -1.66 31.34
N ASP A 366 20.37 -2.54 31.23
CA ASP A 366 20.55 -3.94 30.86
C ASP A 366 20.52 -4.07 29.33
N VAL A 367 21.47 -4.81 28.76
CA VAL A 367 21.61 -4.92 27.30
C VAL A 367 21.33 -6.34 26.82
N ARG A 368 20.50 -6.45 25.79
CA ARG A 368 20.28 -7.69 25.02
C ARG A 368 20.69 -7.45 23.58
N LYS A 369 21.56 -8.31 23.03
CA LYS A 369 22.07 -8.17 21.66
C LYS A 369 21.87 -9.42 20.82
N SER A 370 21.86 -9.21 19.51
CA SER A 370 21.92 -10.19 18.44
C SER A 370 22.82 -9.63 17.32
N GLU A 371 23.05 -10.39 16.25
CA GLU A 371 23.99 -10.00 15.19
C GLU A 371 23.61 -8.70 14.44
N SER A 372 22.33 -8.34 14.44
CA SER A 372 21.80 -7.15 13.74
C SER A 372 20.99 -6.20 14.63
N ARG A 373 20.95 -6.45 15.96
CA ARG A 373 20.09 -5.66 16.85
C ARG A 373 20.60 -5.60 18.28
N VAL A 374 20.49 -4.42 18.89
CA VAL A 374 20.83 -4.16 20.29
C VAL A 374 19.64 -3.49 20.98
N ARG A 375 19.18 -4.06 22.09
CA ARG A 375 18.14 -3.48 22.93
C ARG A 375 18.72 -3.15 24.31
N MET A 376 18.52 -1.92 24.75
CA MET A 376 18.99 -1.38 26.02
C MET A 376 17.76 -1.00 26.86
N GLU A 377 17.62 -1.60 28.05
CA GLU A 377 16.50 -1.34 28.97
C GLU A 377 17.01 -0.76 30.28
N GLY A 378 16.45 0.38 30.70
CA GLY A 378 16.89 1.09 31.90
C GLY A 378 16.57 0.30 33.18
N LYS A 379 17.53 0.25 34.10
CA LYS A 379 17.35 -0.42 35.41
C LYS A 379 16.42 0.35 36.34
N LEU A 380 16.42 1.68 36.25
CA LEU A 380 15.60 2.58 37.05
C LEU A 380 14.35 3.02 36.28
N SER A 381 13.20 3.05 36.96
CA SER A 381 11.96 3.58 36.40
C SER A 381 11.94 5.11 36.48
N GLY A 382 11.84 5.77 35.32
CA GLY A 382 11.61 7.20 35.22
C GLY A 382 10.12 7.56 35.34
N ARG A 383 9.77 8.82 35.04
CA ARG A 383 8.39 9.33 35.16
C ARG A 383 7.37 8.60 34.28
N LYS A 384 7.83 7.98 33.19
CA LYS A 384 7.01 7.21 32.23
C LYS A 384 7.41 5.73 32.18
N GLY A 385 7.91 5.19 33.29
CA GLY A 385 8.43 3.83 33.36
C GLY A 385 9.90 3.75 32.96
N LYS A 386 10.41 2.54 32.80
CA LYS A 386 11.80 2.30 32.37
C LYS A 386 11.99 2.76 30.92
N LEU A 387 13.12 3.41 30.65
CA LEU A 387 13.49 3.79 29.28
C LEU A 387 14.01 2.55 28.54
N ALA A 388 13.43 2.25 27.39
CA ALA A 388 13.95 1.24 26.48
C ALA A 388 14.31 1.85 25.13
N VAL A 389 15.51 1.51 24.66
CA VAL A 389 16.08 1.97 23.39
C VAL A 389 16.45 0.75 22.55
N GLU A 390 16.08 0.77 21.28
CA GLU A 390 16.38 -0.30 20.34
C GLU A 390 17.20 0.26 19.18
N ALA A 391 18.27 -0.44 18.84
CA ALA A 391 19.14 -0.14 17.72
C ALA A 391 19.14 -1.32 16.74
N GLU A 392 18.80 -1.07 15.48
CA GLU A 392 18.81 -2.03 14.39
C GLU A 392 19.92 -1.69 13.40
N ILE A 393 20.65 -2.71 12.96
CA ILE A 393 21.83 -2.60 12.09
C ILE A 393 21.54 -3.34 10.78
N PHE A 394 21.61 -2.59 9.69
CA PHE A 394 21.32 -3.06 8.34
C PHE A 394 22.63 -3.09 7.54
N ALA A 395 23.03 -4.28 7.08
CA ALA A 395 24.19 -4.42 6.21
C ALA A 395 23.84 -3.97 4.79
N VAL A 396 24.41 -2.84 4.35
CA VAL A 396 24.17 -2.29 3.01
C VAL A 396 25.14 -2.90 2.00
N ALA A 397 26.39 -3.08 2.42
CA ALA A 397 27.47 -3.71 1.66
C ALA A 397 28.42 -4.44 2.63
N PRO A 398 29.33 -5.34 2.15
CA PRO A 398 30.21 -6.12 3.03
C PRO A 398 31.04 -5.29 4.02
N SER A 399 31.30 -4.02 3.70
CA SER A 399 32.04 -3.07 4.53
C SER A 399 31.25 -1.79 4.83
N PHE A 400 29.91 -1.83 4.81
CA PHE A 400 29.06 -0.65 5.07
C PHE A 400 27.74 -1.05 5.72
N VAL A 401 27.43 -0.45 6.88
CA VAL A 401 26.21 -0.70 7.64
C VAL A 401 25.49 0.61 7.97
N VAL A 402 24.16 0.55 8.02
CA VAL A 402 23.30 1.64 8.48
C VAL A 402 22.71 1.24 9.83
N VAL A 403 22.69 2.18 10.76
CA VAL A 403 22.24 1.97 12.13
C VAL A 403 21.09 2.91 12.42
N GLU A 404 19.98 2.35 12.86
CA GLU A 404 18.80 3.10 13.26
C GLU A 404 18.55 2.88 14.75
N VAL A 405 18.49 3.97 15.51
CA VAL A 405 18.25 3.97 16.95
C VAL A 405 16.93 4.67 17.23
N LYS A 406 16.02 3.93 17.86
CA LYS A 406 14.66 4.37 18.20
C LYS A 406 14.37 4.19 19.68
N LYS A 407 13.50 5.04 20.20
CA LYS A 407 12.92 4.88 21.54
C LYS A 407 11.78 3.87 21.44
N ASP A 408 11.87 2.76 22.18
CA ASP A 408 10.82 1.74 22.25
C ASP A 408 9.73 2.17 23.25
N HIS A 409 10.10 2.45 24.51
CA HIS A 409 9.19 3.02 25.50
C HIS A 409 9.95 3.86 26.56
N GLY A 410 9.23 4.65 27.36
CA GLY A 410 9.81 5.55 28.38
C GLY A 410 9.80 7.05 27.99
N ASP A 411 10.44 7.87 28.82
CA ASP A 411 10.41 9.33 28.71
C ASP A 411 11.30 9.84 27.56
N THR A 412 10.76 10.76 26.75
CA THR A 412 11.46 11.29 25.56
C THR A 412 12.62 12.21 25.92
N LEU A 413 12.57 12.93 27.05
CA LEU A 413 13.69 13.75 27.51
C LEU A 413 14.83 12.87 28.01
N GLU A 414 14.51 11.77 28.70
CA GLU A 414 15.50 10.77 29.11
C GLU A 414 16.18 10.12 27.90
N TYR A 415 15.41 9.78 26.86
CA TYR A 415 15.93 9.28 25.57
C TYR A 415 16.86 10.29 24.89
N ASN A 416 16.42 11.54 24.72
CA ASN A 416 17.21 12.57 24.05
C ASN A 416 18.51 12.88 24.80
N ASN A 417 18.45 12.88 26.14
CA ASN A 417 19.63 13.06 26.98
C ASN A 417 20.60 11.89 26.87
N PHE A 418 20.11 10.65 26.84
CA PHE A 418 20.95 9.47 26.61
C PHE A 418 21.62 9.52 25.23
N CYS A 419 20.87 9.87 24.18
CA CYS A 419 21.40 10.02 22.83
C CYS A 419 22.50 11.09 22.73
N SER A 420 22.35 12.24 23.41
CA SER A 420 23.33 13.33 23.35
C SER A 420 24.56 13.11 24.22
N THR A 421 24.40 12.50 25.41
CA THR A 421 25.46 12.43 26.42
C THR A 421 26.25 11.12 26.42
N ALA A 422 25.65 10.02 25.96
CA ALA A 422 26.30 8.71 25.95
C ALA A 422 26.43 8.14 24.53
N LEU A 423 25.33 8.11 23.77
CA LEU A 423 25.30 7.43 22.48
C LEU A 423 26.13 8.16 21.40
N ARG A 424 25.92 9.46 21.20
CA ARG A 424 26.68 10.25 20.22
C ARG A 424 28.19 10.28 20.50
N PRO A 425 28.65 10.47 21.75
CA PRO A 425 30.08 10.39 22.06
C PRO A 425 30.68 9.01 21.81
N ALA A 426 30.00 7.92 22.20
CA ALA A 426 30.50 6.56 22.00
C ALA A 426 30.57 6.14 20.52
N LEU A 427 29.75 6.77 19.67
CA LEU A 427 29.71 6.53 18.23
C LEU A 427 30.57 7.53 17.43
N LYS A 428 31.26 8.46 18.09
CA LYS A 428 32.00 9.56 17.44
C LYS A 428 33.00 9.08 16.39
N ASP A 429 33.66 7.94 16.63
CA ASP A 429 34.66 7.36 15.73
C ASP A 429 34.06 6.48 14.62
N ILE A 430 32.73 6.40 14.59
CA ILE A 430 31.92 5.56 13.71
C ILE A 430 31.07 6.41 12.75
N PHE A 431 30.81 7.68 13.07
CA PHE A 431 30.14 8.62 12.17
C PHE A 431 31.01 8.97 10.96
N TRP A 432 30.42 8.89 9.78
CA TRP A 432 30.95 9.56 8.61
C TRP A 432 30.61 11.05 8.68
N THR A 433 31.57 11.89 9.05
CA THR A 433 31.47 13.35 8.84
C THR A 433 32.26 13.67 7.58
N SER A 434 31.61 14.16 6.52
CA SER A 434 32.33 14.84 5.44
C SER A 434 33.01 16.08 6.03
N THR A 435 34.33 16.12 6.00
CA THR A 435 35.10 17.34 6.28
C THR A 435 34.64 18.43 5.31
N PRO A 436 34.27 19.63 5.78
CA PRO A 436 33.91 20.72 4.89
C PRO A 436 35.14 21.18 4.12
N ALA A 437 35.01 21.30 2.80
CA ALA A 437 35.97 21.99 1.94
C ALA A 437 35.61 23.47 1.81
#